data_AF-A0A944NAR4-F1
#
_entry.id   AF-A0A944NAR4-F1
#
_cell.length_a   1.000
_cell.length_b   1.000
_cell.length_c   1.000
_cell.angle_alpha   90.00
_cell.angle_beta   90.00
_cell.angle_gamma   90.00
#
_symmetry.space_group_name_H-M   'P 1'
#
loop_
_entity.id
_entity.type
_entity.pdbx_description
1 polymer ?
#
loop_
_entity_poly.entity_id
_entity_poly.type
_entity_poly.pdbx_seq_one_letter_code
_entity_poly.pdbx_strand_id
1 'polypeptide(L)'
;MISNLKKLFISSSILCTVVLVPLPEQTLFKTIRFKGIPASKVIHFKQGLTFKVDSSNSTYIYPFRDINEIGSILVEGSMTGVLNLRGKQQGTSNADDYIFKIGLIIAGEKRLNFAQRLIAPNWVIEMENILPNNIGVERVEFYIMVSDRSILNTKRVHPLSDLFIENRVWLYDKNKKYFSHKYQLNQKMRVIGLWISSDGDNTKSKFSMTLTKIRLN
;
A
#
# COMPACT_ATOMS: atom_id res chain seq x y z
N MET A 1 -10.38 -38.43 51.15
CA MET A 1 -9.16 -38.11 50.38
C MET A 1 -9.57 -37.98 48.93
N ILE A 2 -9.99 -36.79 48.47
CA ILE A 2 -10.37 -36.51 47.08
C ILE A 2 -9.71 -35.18 46.71
N SER A 3 -8.85 -35.22 45.70
CA SER A 3 -7.96 -34.14 45.29
C SER A 3 -8.72 -33.06 44.50
N ASN A 4 -8.56 -31.81 44.93
CA ASN A 4 -8.99 -30.63 44.19
C ASN A 4 -7.98 -30.33 43.08
N LEU A 5 -8.26 -30.74 41.84
CA LEU A 5 -7.54 -30.24 40.67
C LEU A 5 -8.06 -28.83 40.30
N LYS A 6 -7.30 -27.80 40.67
CA LYS A 6 -7.47 -26.44 40.12
C LYS A 6 -7.02 -26.45 38.66
N LYS A 7 -7.96 -26.34 37.71
CA LYS A 7 -7.64 -26.07 36.29
C LYS A 7 -7.04 -24.67 36.19
N LEU A 8 -5.73 -24.61 35.94
CA LEU A 8 -5.01 -23.39 35.62
C LEU A 8 -5.41 -22.96 34.20
N PHE A 9 -6.23 -21.91 34.07
CA PHE A 9 -6.46 -21.28 32.77
C PHE A 9 -5.19 -20.52 32.38
N ILE A 10 -4.40 -21.10 31.49
CA ILE A 10 -3.29 -20.40 30.85
C ILE A 10 -3.92 -19.38 29.88
N SER A 11 -3.95 -18.12 30.30
CA SER A 11 -4.31 -16.99 29.44
C SER A 11 -3.34 -16.97 28.25
N SER A 12 -3.84 -17.30 27.06
CA SER A 12 -3.07 -17.20 25.83
C SER A 12 -2.79 -15.73 25.53
N SER A 13 -1.59 -15.25 25.85
CA SER A 13 -1.15 -13.89 25.53
C SER A 13 -1.21 -13.67 24.02
N ILE A 14 -2.09 -12.79 23.57
CA ILE A 14 -2.19 -12.41 22.17
C ILE A 14 -0.95 -11.56 21.84
N LEU A 15 0.01 -12.13 21.13
CA LEU A 15 1.12 -11.37 20.56
C LEU A 15 0.56 -10.45 19.46
N CYS A 16 0.71 -9.15 19.67
CA CYS A 16 0.40 -8.14 18.67
C CYS A 16 1.67 -7.87 17.85
N THR A 17 1.69 -8.29 16.58
CA THR A 17 2.83 -8.07 15.70
C THR A 17 2.81 -6.63 15.21
N VAL A 18 3.85 -5.86 15.57
CA VAL A 18 4.04 -4.50 15.06
C VAL A 18 5.12 -4.52 13.99
N VAL A 19 4.77 -4.13 12.77
CA VAL A 19 5.72 -3.94 11.66
C VAL A 19 5.98 -2.44 11.50
N LEU A 20 7.20 -2.02 11.79
CA LEU A 20 7.70 -0.69 11.45
C LEU A 20 8.43 -0.76 10.10
N VAL A 21 7.92 -0.05 9.10
CA VAL A 21 8.51 -0.06 7.76
C VAL A 21 9.78 0.81 7.77
N PRO A 22 10.95 0.28 7.38
CA PRO A 22 12.23 0.99 7.44
C PRO A 22 12.40 1.93 6.24
N LEU A 23 11.61 3.01 6.21
CA LEU A 23 11.56 3.97 5.10
C LEU A 23 12.91 4.55 4.63
N PRO A 24 13.96 4.69 5.46
CA PRO A 24 15.29 5.12 4.99
C PRO A 24 16.12 4.05 4.25
N GLU A 25 15.76 2.76 4.35
CA GLU A 25 16.59 1.63 3.92
C GLU A 25 16.27 1.21 2.48
N GLN A 26 16.83 1.93 1.50
CA GLN A 26 16.54 1.73 0.08
C GLN A 26 16.66 0.28 -0.41
N THR A 27 17.65 -0.48 0.07
CA THR A 27 17.95 -1.84 -0.40
C THR A 27 16.85 -2.84 -0.09
N LEU A 28 15.98 -2.53 0.88
CA LEU A 28 14.86 -3.37 1.29
C LEU A 28 13.63 -3.20 0.40
N PHE A 29 13.63 -2.19 -0.47
CA PHE A 29 12.51 -1.93 -1.37
C PHE A 29 12.85 -2.33 -2.80
N LYS A 30 11.80 -2.73 -3.53
CA LYS A 30 11.85 -3.04 -4.96
C LYS A 30 10.89 -2.13 -5.70
N THR A 31 11.25 -1.77 -6.93
CA THR A 31 10.40 -0.92 -7.79
C THR A 31 9.79 -1.77 -8.88
N ILE A 32 8.49 -1.67 -9.07
CA ILE A 32 7.79 -2.19 -10.25
C ILE A 32 7.66 -1.02 -11.24
N ARG A 33 7.98 -1.27 -12.51
CA ARG A 33 7.91 -0.24 -13.56
C ARG A 33 6.84 -0.61 -14.58
N PHE A 34 6.02 0.38 -14.94
CA PHE A 34 5.03 0.20 -15.99
C PHE A 34 5.58 0.68 -17.34
N LYS A 35 5.32 -0.10 -18.39
CA LYS A 35 5.77 0.24 -19.73
C LYS A 35 5.11 1.53 -20.21
N GLY A 36 5.91 2.47 -20.70
CA GLY A 36 5.43 3.73 -21.28
C GLY A 36 5.03 4.80 -20.25
N ILE A 37 5.17 4.53 -18.95
CA ILE A 37 4.87 5.49 -17.89
C ILE A 37 6.20 5.91 -17.23
N PRO A 38 6.54 7.21 -17.20
CA PRO A 38 7.73 7.69 -16.49
C PRO A 38 7.68 7.32 -15.01
N ALA A 39 8.79 6.84 -14.46
CA ALA A 39 8.90 6.52 -13.04
C ALA A 39 9.17 7.78 -12.22
N SER A 40 8.46 7.97 -11.10
CA SER A 40 8.75 9.06 -10.16
C SER A 40 10.12 8.85 -9.50
N LYS A 41 10.80 9.95 -9.17
CA LYS A 41 12.08 9.86 -8.45
C LYS A 41 11.82 9.58 -6.98
N VAL A 42 12.30 8.44 -6.51
CA VAL A 42 12.21 8.03 -5.10
C VAL A 42 13.54 8.32 -4.41
N ILE A 43 13.50 9.03 -3.28
CA ILE A 43 14.69 9.44 -2.53
C ILE A 43 14.53 9.02 -1.07
N HIS A 44 15.50 8.29 -0.57
CA HIS A 44 15.58 7.87 0.83
C HIS A 44 16.40 8.87 1.62
N PHE A 45 15.89 9.26 2.78
CA PHE A 45 16.56 10.12 3.74
C PHE A 45 16.46 9.49 5.13
N LYS A 46 17.29 9.94 6.08
CA LYS A 46 17.21 9.46 7.48
C LYS A 46 15.81 9.63 8.09
N GLN A 47 15.08 10.64 7.65
CA GLN A 47 13.75 10.98 8.16
C GLN A 47 12.60 10.26 7.43
N GLY A 48 12.88 9.51 6.35
CA GLY A 48 11.86 8.78 5.62
C GLY A 48 12.09 8.71 4.11
N LEU A 49 10.98 8.59 3.38
CA LEU A 49 10.94 8.30 1.95
C LEU A 49 10.21 9.41 1.19
N THR A 50 10.84 10.01 0.19
CA THR A 50 10.22 11.04 -0.66
C THR A 50 10.00 10.54 -2.08
N PHE A 51 8.78 10.67 -2.57
CA PHE A 51 8.39 10.51 -3.96
C PHE A 51 8.29 11.90 -4.61
N LYS A 52 9.09 12.14 -5.65
CA LYS A 52 8.98 13.34 -6.50
C LYS A 52 8.22 12.97 -7.76
N VAL A 53 6.95 13.32 -7.78
CA VAL A 53 6.03 13.09 -8.89
C VAL A 53 6.10 14.27 -9.84
N ASP A 54 6.33 13.96 -11.11
CA ASP A 54 6.28 14.90 -12.23
C ASP A 54 5.78 14.12 -13.44
N SER A 55 4.47 14.19 -13.69
CA SER A 55 3.81 13.45 -14.78
C SER A 55 4.23 11.97 -14.83
N SER A 56 4.34 11.37 -13.65
CA SER A 56 4.96 10.07 -13.44
C SER A 56 4.17 9.25 -12.42
N ASN A 57 4.45 7.96 -12.38
CA ASN A 57 3.95 7.06 -11.36
C ASN A 57 5.12 6.40 -10.64
N SER A 58 4.89 5.97 -9.41
CA SER A 58 5.85 5.15 -8.68
C SER A 58 5.15 4.01 -7.99
N THR A 59 5.76 2.83 -8.07
CA THR A 59 5.37 1.67 -7.28
C THR A 59 6.58 1.15 -6.53
N TYR A 60 6.46 1.09 -5.22
CA TYR A 60 7.52 0.73 -4.30
C TYR A 60 7.05 -0.37 -3.37
N ILE A 61 7.67 -1.54 -3.50
CA ILE A 61 7.30 -2.75 -2.78
C ILE A 61 8.29 -2.99 -1.66
N TYR A 62 7.79 -3.17 -0.44
CA TYR A 62 8.55 -3.67 0.70
C TYR A 62 8.06 -5.08 1.04
N PRO A 63 8.76 -6.13 0.59
CA PRO A 63 8.41 -7.51 0.92
C PRO A 63 8.68 -7.78 2.39
N PHE A 64 7.75 -8.47 3.06
CA PHE A 64 8.00 -8.98 4.41
C PHE A 64 8.77 -10.29 4.34
N ARG A 65 9.50 -10.61 5.41
CA ARG A 65 10.17 -11.91 5.51
C ARG A 65 9.17 -13.06 5.69
N ASP A 66 8.14 -12.80 6.49
CA ASP A 66 7.10 -13.75 6.87
C ASP A 66 5.71 -13.14 6.69
N ILE A 67 4.68 -13.98 6.82
CA ILE A 67 3.28 -13.53 6.87
C ILE A 67 3.05 -12.78 8.18
N ASN A 68 2.54 -11.56 8.09
CA ASN A 68 2.17 -10.74 9.24
C ASN A 68 0.66 -10.58 9.29
N GLU A 69 0.06 -10.79 10.46
CA GLU A 69 -1.35 -10.45 10.68
C GLU A 69 -1.47 -8.96 11.00
N ILE A 70 -2.01 -8.19 10.06
CA ILE A 70 -2.17 -6.74 10.20
C ILE A 70 -3.64 -6.45 10.47
N GLY A 71 -3.95 -5.70 11.53
CA GLY A 71 -5.29 -5.18 11.83
C GLY A 71 -5.45 -3.68 11.63
N SER A 72 -4.37 -2.93 11.40
CA SER A 72 -4.37 -1.48 11.34
C SER A 72 -3.18 -0.93 10.56
N ILE A 73 -3.39 0.24 9.95
CA ILE A 73 -2.37 0.99 9.22
C ILE A 73 -2.26 2.37 9.85
N LEU A 74 -1.04 2.83 10.11
CA LEU A 74 -0.74 4.21 10.46
C LEU A 74 0.30 4.76 9.49
N VAL A 75 0.00 5.92 8.92
CA VAL A 75 0.85 6.62 7.96
C VAL A 75 1.03 8.07 8.41
N GLU A 76 2.25 8.54 8.44
CA GLU A 76 2.58 9.94 8.68
C GLU A 76 3.48 10.46 7.55
N GLY A 77 3.29 11.73 7.23
CA GLY A 77 4.04 12.35 6.16
C GLY A 77 3.69 13.79 5.91
N SER A 78 4.14 14.26 4.76
CA SER A 78 3.84 15.59 4.25
C SER A 78 3.76 15.60 2.74
N MET A 79 3.09 16.61 2.20
CA MET A 79 3.00 16.84 0.76
C MET A 79 3.27 18.31 0.45
N THR A 80 3.95 18.57 -0.65
CA THR A 80 4.06 19.89 -1.29
C THR A 80 3.74 19.78 -2.78
N GLY A 81 3.32 20.88 -3.40
CA GLY A 81 2.87 20.89 -4.80
C GLY A 81 1.38 20.62 -4.93
N VAL A 82 0.92 20.21 -6.11
CA VAL A 82 -0.51 20.14 -6.43
C VAL A 82 -0.83 18.88 -7.24
N LEU A 83 -1.83 18.13 -6.76
CA LEU A 83 -2.58 17.16 -7.57
C LEU A 83 -3.62 17.91 -8.38
N ASN A 84 -3.44 17.99 -9.70
CA ASN A 84 -4.26 18.78 -10.61
C ASN A 84 -5.28 17.92 -11.35
N LEU A 85 -6.47 17.72 -10.78
CA LEU A 85 -7.54 16.95 -11.43
C LEU A 85 -8.22 17.67 -12.62
N ARG A 86 -7.85 18.92 -12.93
CA ARG A 86 -8.39 19.72 -14.04
C ARG A 86 -9.93 19.79 -14.08
N GLY A 87 -10.55 19.85 -12.90
CA GLY A 87 -12.01 19.90 -12.75
C GLY A 87 -12.74 18.58 -13.00
N LYS A 88 -12.03 17.47 -13.23
CA LYS A 88 -12.62 16.13 -13.34
C LYS A 88 -12.77 15.48 -11.96
N GLN A 89 -13.73 14.57 -11.84
CA GLN A 89 -13.89 13.74 -10.66
C GLN A 89 -12.68 12.79 -10.54
N GLN A 90 -12.12 12.70 -9.33
CA GLN A 90 -11.01 11.79 -9.07
C GLN A 90 -11.47 10.33 -9.25
N GLY A 91 -10.61 9.50 -9.82
CA GLY A 91 -10.93 8.08 -10.01
C GLY A 91 -11.62 7.75 -11.33
N THR A 92 -11.75 8.73 -12.22
CA THR A 92 -12.31 8.58 -13.57
C THR A 92 -11.21 8.56 -14.63
N SER A 93 -11.56 8.20 -15.87
CA SER A 93 -10.60 8.17 -16.99
C SER A 93 -9.91 9.53 -17.19
N ASN A 94 -8.58 9.52 -17.22
CA ASN A 94 -7.69 10.70 -17.27
C ASN A 94 -7.73 11.59 -16.02
N ALA A 95 -8.21 11.08 -14.88
CA ALA A 95 -8.17 11.73 -13.57
C ALA A 95 -8.05 10.69 -12.44
N ASP A 96 -7.33 9.58 -12.70
CA ASP A 96 -7.13 8.47 -11.75
C ASP A 96 -5.80 8.58 -11.00
N ASP A 97 -5.33 9.82 -10.79
CA ASP A 97 -4.12 10.12 -10.03
C ASP A 97 -4.43 10.28 -8.54
N TYR A 98 -3.52 9.81 -7.68
CA TYR A 98 -3.65 9.90 -6.22
C TYR A 98 -2.33 10.29 -5.59
N ILE A 99 -2.42 11.11 -4.52
CA ILE A 99 -1.25 11.60 -3.77
C ILE A 99 -0.46 10.43 -3.20
N PHE A 100 -1.13 9.47 -2.57
CA PHE A 100 -0.51 8.20 -2.20
C PHE A 100 -1.54 7.08 -2.04
N LYS A 101 -1.06 5.85 -2.22
CA LYS A 101 -1.76 4.61 -1.93
C LYS A 101 -0.87 3.72 -1.06
N ILE A 102 -1.45 3.11 -0.03
CA ILE A 102 -0.82 2.03 0.73
C ILE A 102 -1.57 0.74 0.44
N GLY A 103 -0.96 -0.17 -0.31
CA GLY A 103 -1.47 -1.50 -0.61
C GLY A 103 -0.94 -2.53 0.38
N LEU A 104 -1.83 -3.27 1.03
CA LEU A 104 -1.48 -4.50 1.73
C LEU A 104 -1.51 -5.64 0.72
N ILE A 105 -0.38 -6.33 0.54
CA ILE A 105 -0.28 -7.49 -0.36
C ILE A 105 -0.72 -8.72 0.43
N ILE A 106 -1.88 -9.26 0.08
CA ILE A 106 -2.54 -10.34 0.83
C ILE A 106 -2.01 -11.69 0.37
N ALA A 107 -1.61 -12.52 1.33
CA ALA A 107 -1.15 -13.88 1.08
C ALA A 107 -2.26 -14.74 0.48
N GLY A 108 -1.99 -15.29 -0.69
CA GLY A 108 -2.82 -16.30 -1.33
C GLY A 108 -2.21 -17.71 -1.22
N GLU A 109 -3.06 -18.71 -1.45
CA GLU A 109 -2.67 -20.12 -1.35
C GLU A 109 -1.89 -20.63 -2.57
N LYS A 110 -2.06 -19.98 -3.74
CA LYS A 110 -1.53 -20.47 -5.02
C LYS A 110 -0.73 -19.39 -5.73
N ARG A 111 0.46 -19.77 -6.21
CA ARG A 111 1.25 -18.96 -7.14
C ARG A 111 0.80 -19.18 -8.57
N LEU A 112 1.18 -18.26 -9.45
CA LEU A 112 1.07 -18.47 -10.88
C LEU A 112 1.90 -19.70 -11.30
N ASN A 113 1.20 -20.69 -11.86
CA ASN A 113 1.85 -21.81 -12.55
C ASN A 113 2.45 -21.36 -13.90
N PHE A 114 3.17 -22.25 -14.58
CA PHE A 114 3.86 -21.91 -15.83
C PHE A 114 2.91 -21.33 -16.90
N ALA A 115 1.74 -21.95 -17.10
CA ALA A 115 0.75 -21.48 -18.06
C ALA A 115 0.15 -20.12 -17.67
N GLN A 116 -0.14 -19.92 -16.38
CA GLN A 116 -0.65 -18.64 -15.87
C GLN A 116 0.38 -17.51 -16.00
N ARG A 117 1.67 -17.79 -15.82
CA ARG A 117 2.74 -16.80 -16.01
C ARG A 117 2.84 -16.30 -17.45
N LEU A 118 2.53 -17.12 -18.44
CA LEU A 118 2.61 -16.72 -19.85
C LEU A 118 1.56 -15.68 -20.24
N ILE A 119 0.43 -15.66 -19.54
CA ILE A 119 -0.69 -14.74 -19.81
C ILE A 119 -0.84 -13.65 -18.74
N ALA A 120 -0.09 -13.74 -17.64
CA ALA A 120 -0.15 -12.77 -16.56
C ALA A 120 0.46 -11.43 -16.97
N PRO A 121 -0.10 -10.29 -16.51
CA PRO A 121 0.53 -9.00 -16.67
C PRO A 121 1.94 -8.97 -16.04
N ASN A 122 2.89 -8.27 -16.67
CA ASN A 122 4.27 -8.19 -16.20
C ASN A 122 4.40 -7.76 -14.73
N TRP A 123 3.55 -6.85 -14.26
CA TRP A 123 3.58 -6.39 -12.87
C TRP A 123 3.26 -7.50 -11.88
N VAL A 124 2.41 -8.48 -12.24
CA VAL A 124 2.09 -9.64 -11.40
C VAL A 124 3.31 -10.54 -11.30
N ILE A 125 3.98 -10.77 -12.43
CA ILE A 125 5.20 -11.58 -12.50
C ILE A 125 6.31 -10.93 -11.68
N GLU A 126 6.53 -9.61 -11.85
CA GLU A 126 7.51 -8.85 -11.06
C GLU A 126 7.19 -8.91 -9.56
N MET A 127 5.92 -8.76 -9.18
CA MET A 127 5.51 -8.87 -7.77
C MET A 127 5.79 -10.27 -7.20
N GLU A 128 5.43 -11.34 -7.90
CA GLU A 128 5.72 -12.70 -7.43
C GLU A 128 7.21 -12.98 -7.30
N ASN A 129 8.07 -12.32 -8.09
CA ASN A 129 9.53 -12.46 -8.00
C ASN A 129 10.12 -11.68 -6.80
N ILE A 130 9.41 -10.67 -6.29
CA ILE A 130 9.84 -9.83 -5.16
C ILE A 130 9.47 -10.46 -3.81
N LEU A 131 8.35 -11.16 -3.75
CA LEU A 131 7.76 -11.69 -2.53
C LEU A 131 8.40 -13.02 -2.08
N PRO A 132 8.23 -13.43 -0.82
CA PRO A 132 8.79 -14.68 -0.30
C PRO A 132 8.45 -15.91 -1.13
N ASN A 133 9.39 -16.84 -1.19
CA ASN A 133 9.20 -18.11 -1.91
C ASN A 133 8.01 -18.89 -1.34
N ASN A 134 7.26 -19.54 -2.23
CA ASN A 134 6.14 -20.45 -1.93
C ASN A 134 4.85 -19.82 -1.38
N ILE A 135 4.69 -18.49 -1.45
CA ILE A 135 3.42 -17.83 -1.11
C ILE A 135 2.86 -17.14 -2.36
N GLY A 136 1.57 -17.31 -2.63
CA GLY A 136 0.86 -16.63 -3.71
C GLY A 136 0.39 -15.24 -3.32
N VAL A 137 -0.07 -14.47 -4.30
CA VAL A 137 -0.78 -13.20 -4.07
C VAL A 137 -2.26 -13.43 -4.33
N GLU A 138 -3.09 -13.26 -3.31
CA GLU A 138 -4.55 -13.33 -3.49
C GLU A 138 -5.07 -12.04 -4.12
N ARG A 139 -4.67 -10.90 -3.55
CA ARG A 139 -5.04 -9.55 -3.99
C ARG A 139 -4.14 -8.51 -3.34
N VAL A 140 -4.25 -7.26 -3.80
CA VAL A 140 -3.72 -6.09 -3.11
C VAL A 140 -4.88 -5.21 -2.67
N GLU A 141 -4.97 -4.96 -1.36
CA GLU A 141 -5.95 -4.01 -0.81
C GLU A 141 -5.30 -2.65 -0.57
N PHE A 142 -5.64 -1.68 -1.39
CA PHE A 142 -5.18 -0.30 -1.30
C PHE A 142 -6.02 0.51 -0.32
N TYR A 143 -5.33 1.33 0.47
CA TYR A 143 -5.87 2.36 1.35
C TYR A 143 -5.34 3.69 0.86
N ILE A 144 -6.26 4.49 0.34
CA ILE A 144 -5.94 5.60 -0.57
C ILE A 144 -6.30 6.92 0.07
N MET A 145 -5.40 7.90 -0.11
CA MET A 145 -5.70 9.30 0.13
C MET A 145 -6.33 9.92 -1.12
N VAL A 146 -7.55 10.41 -0.98
CA VAL A 146 -8.30 11.13 -2.01
C VAL A 146 -8.23 12.64 -1.77
N SER A 147 -8.30 13.44 -2.83
CA SER A 147 -8.50 14.89 -2.75
C SER A 147 -9.97 15.28 -3.03
N ASP A 148 -10.74 14.39 -3.66
CA ASP A 148 -12.17 14.56 -3.89
C ASP A 148 -12.98 13.93 -2.76
N ARG A 149 -13.72 14.77 -2.02
CA ARG A 149 -14.56 14.33 -0.90
C ARG A 149 -15.73 13.45 -1.35
N SER A 150 -16.23 13.59 -2.58
CA SER A 150 -17.40 12.85 -3.08
C SER A 150 -17.17 11.34 -3.15
N ILE A 151 -15.90 10.92 -3.20
CA ILE A 151 -15.50 9.51 -3.28
C ILE A 151 -14.90 8.98 -1.97
N LEU A 152 -14.86 9.79 -0.92
CA LEU A 152 -14.37 9.36 0.40
C LEU A 152 -15.28 8.26 0.96
N ASN A 153 -14.70 7.28 1.65
CA ASN A 153 -15.35 6.10 2.20
C ASN A 153 -16.01 5.18 1.16
N THR A 154 -15.61 5.29 -0.11
CA THR A 154 -16.05 4.36 -1.15
C THR A 154 -15.02 3.26 -1.39
N LYS A 155 -15.49 2.16 -1.96
CA LYS A 155 -14.69 1.01 -2.36
C LYS A 155 -14.92 0.73 -3.83
N ARG A 156 -13.87 0.37 -4.58
CA ARG A 156 -14.00 -0.15 -5.95
C ARG A 156 -12.99 -1.26 -6.24
N VAL A 157 -13.28 -2.06 -7.24
CA VAL A 157 -12.28 -2.88 -7.92
C VAL A 157 -11.60 -2.01 -8.97
N HIS A 158 -10.27 -2.09 -9.09
CA HIS A 158 -9.53 -1.28 -10.06
C HIS A 158 -9.88 -1.73 -11.49
N PRO A 159 -10.13 -0.81 -12.44
CA PRO A 159 -10.58 -1.17 -13.79
C PRO A 159 -9.56 -2.01 -14.59
N LEU A 160 -8.27 -1.93 -14.23
CA LEU A 160 -7.21 -2.68 -14.92
C LEU A 160 -6.88 -4.04 -14.29
N SER A 161 -7.41 -4.36 -13.11
CA SER A 161 -7.18 -5.66 -12.46
C SER A 161 -8.19 -5.93 -11.35
N ASP A 162 -8.80 -7.11 -11.40
CA ASP A 162 -9.65 -7.68 -10.35
C ASP A 162 -8.88 -7.99 -9.05
N LEU A 163 -7.56 -8.14 -9.12
CA LEU A 163 -6.69 -8.32 -7.95
C LEU A 163 -6.50 -7.04 -7.13
N PHE A 164 -6.90 -5.88 -7.64
CA PHE A 164 -6.71 -4.60 -6.95
C PHE A 164 -8.03 -4.09 -6.39
N ILE A 165 -8.08 -4.02 -5.07
CA ILE A 165 -9.21 -3.48 -4.32
C ILE A 165 -8.82 -2.13 -3.75
N GLU A 166 -9.57 -1.10 -4.08
CA GLU A 166 -9.28 0.26 -3.64
C GLU A 166 -10.27 0.72 -2.58
N ASN A 167 -9.76 1.01 -1.38
CA ASN A 167 -10.48 1.60 -0.27
C ASN A 167 -10.06 3.07 -0.12
N ARG A 168 -10.98 4.00 -0.35
CA ARG A 168 -10.72 5.45 -0.33
C ARG A 168 -11.02 6.02 1.05
N VAL A 169 -10.02 6.01 1.93
CA VAL A 169 -10.24 6.10 3.39
C VAL A 169 -9.73 7.38 4.02
N TRP A 170 -8.85 8.13 3.33
CA TRP A 170 -8.29 9.38 3.85
C TRP A 170 -8.58 10.53 2.90
N LEU A 171 -8.93 11.68 3.47
CA LEU A 171 -9.10 12.90 2.70
C LEU A 171 -7.87 13.78 2.87
N TYR A 172 -7.28 14.19 1.76
CA TYR A 172 -6.24 15.19 1.70
C TYR A 172 -6.80 16.57 2.04
N ASP A 173 -6.19 17.22 3.01
CA ASP A 173 -6.47 18.61 3.36
C ASP A 173 -5.41 19.51 2.71
N LYS A 174 -5.78 20.19 1.62
CA LYS A 174 -4.90 21.11 0.89
C LYS A 174 -4.32 22.25 1.72
N ASN A 175 -4.94 22.57 2.87
CA ASN A 175 -4.46 23.62 3.78
C ASN A 175 -3.42 23.09 4.78
N LYS A 176 -3.20 21.77 4.82
CA LYS A 176 -2.25 21.12 5.72
C LYS A 176 -1.10 20.50 4.92
N LYS A 177 0.10 20.95 5.25
CA LYS A 177 1.33 20.36 4.70
C LYS A 177 1.57 18.94 5.24
N TYR A 178 1.24 18.71 6.51
CA TYR A 178 1.51 17.46 7.23
C TYR A 178 0.23 16.68 7.46
N PHE A 179 0.35 15.36 7.46
CA PHE A 179 -0.75 14.45 7.76
C PHE A 179 -0.31 13.33 8.70
N SER A 180 -1.27 12.83 9.48
CA SER A 180 -1.17 11.62 10.28
C SER A 180 -2.51 10.91 10.18
N HIS A 181 -2.49 9.73 9.56
CA HIS A 181 -3.69 8.96 9.27
C HIS A 181 -3.57 7.57 9.88
N LYS A 182 -4.64 7.14 10.53
CA LYS A 182 -4.80 5.77 11.00
C LYS A 182 -6.03 5.17 10.31
N TYR A 183 -5.94 3.90 9.94
CA TYR A 183 -7.06 3.12 9.47
C TYR A 183 -7.12 1.79 10.22
N GLN A 184 -8.30 1.44 10.71
CA GLN A 184 -8.56 0.17 11.39
C GLN A 184 -9.22 -0.79 10.40
N LEU A 185 -8.64 -1.97 10.24
CA LEU A 185 -9.23 -3.02 9.41
C LEU A 185 -10.38 -3.67 10.16
N ASN A 186 -11.43 -4.05 9.42
CA ASN A 186 -12.58 -4.77 9.97
C ASN A 186 -12.21 -6.16 10.49
N GLN A 187 -11.14 -6.74 9.95
CA GLN A 187 -10.54 -7.99 10.37
C GLN A 187 -9.03 -7.95 10.13
N LYS A 188 -8.28 -8.76 10.87
CA LYS A 188 -6.86 -8.93 10.59
C LYS A 188 -6.67 -9.58 9.22
N MET A 189 -5.66 -9.12 8.49
CA MET A 189 -5.31 -9.63 7.16
C MET A 189 -3.93 -10.28 7.21
N ARG A 190 -3.75 -11.38 6.49
CA ARG A 190 -2.46 -12.06 6.32
C ARG A 190 -1.67 -11.36 5.21
N VAL A 191 -0.72 -10.52 5.59
CA VAL A 191 0.03 -9.64 4.68
C VAL A 191 1.45 -10.14 4.50
N ILE A 192 1.93 -10.16 3.26
CA ILE A 192 3.30 -10.61 2.87
C ILE A 192 4.17 -9.48 2.32
N GLY A 193 3.62 -8.29 2.21
CA GLY A 193 4.37 -7.12 1.80
C GLY A 193 3.50 -5.88 1.75
N LEU A 194 4.17 -4.75 1.57
CA LEU A 194 3.58 -3.45 1.42
C LEU A 194 3.83 -2.93 0.00
N TRP A 195 2.79 -2.40 -0.63
CA TRP A 195 2.87 -1.62 -1.85
C TRP A 195 2.68 -0.14 -1.49
N ILE A 196 3.61 0.72 -1.85
CA ILE A 196 3.50 2.17 -1.71
C ILE A 196 3.52 2.76 -3.11
N SER A 197 2.51 3.55 -3.47
CA SER A 197 2.50 4.24 -4.75
C SER A 197 1.99 5.66 -4.68
N SER A 198 2.32 6.41 -5.73
CA SER A 198 1.91 7.78 -5.97
C SER A 198 1.81 8.00 -7.47
N ASP A 199 0.73 8.62 -7.90
CA ASP A 199 0.34 8.70 -9.31
C ASP A 199 0.13 10.18 -9.71
N GLY A 200 0.68 10.57 -10.86
CA GLY A 200 0.53 11.91 -11.44
C GLY A 200 0.59 11.94 -12.96
N ASP A 201 0.64 10.77 -13.61
CA ASP A 201 0.80 10.60 -15.04
C ASP A 201 -0.48 10.91 -15.83
N ASN A 202 -1.66 10.62 -15.27
CA ASN A 202 -2.93 10.84 -15.98
C ASN A 202 -3.26 12.32 -16.14
N THR A 203 -2.96 13.11 -15.11
CA THR A 203 -3.30 14.54 -15.05
C THR A 203 -2.10 15.46 -15.28
N LYS A 204 -0.91 14.88 -15.47
CA LYS A 204 0.39 15.58 -15.54
C LYS A 204 0.66 16.40 -14.27
N SER A 205 0.30 15.83 -13.12
CA SER A 205 0.48 16.46 -11.82
C SER A 205 1.94 16.52 -11.42
N LYS A 206 2.29 17.54 -10.61
CA LYS A 206 3.63 17.75 -10.07
C LYS A 206 3.56 18.01 -8.58
N PHE A 207 4.12 17.11 -7.78
CA PHE A 207 4.12 17.23 -6.34
C PHE A 207 5.24 16.39 -5.71
N SER A 208 5.52 16.65 -4.44
CA SER A 208 6.42 15.83 -3.63
C SER A 208 5.69 15.32 -2.42
N MET A 209 5.73 14.01 -2.21
CA MET A 209 5.12 13.34 -1.08
C MET A 209 6.22 12.67 -0.26
N THR A 210 6.29 13.00 1.02
CA THR A 210 7.28 12.45 1.95
C THR A 210 6.56 11.66 3.02
N LEU A 211 6.86 10.36 3.11
CA LEU A 211 6.43 9.50 4.20
C LEU A 211 7.52 9.49 5.26
N THR A 212 7.16 9.78 6.50
CA THR A 212 8.07 9.75 7.66
C THR A 212 7.82 8.55 8.55
N LYS A 213 6.62 7.96 8.48
CA LYS A 213 6.28 6.76 9.23
C LYS A 213 5.24 5.93 8.49
N ILE A 214 5.48 4.62 8.45
CA ILE A 214 4.44 3.63 8.21
C ILE A 214 4.57 2.57 9.31
N ARG A 215 3.47 2.35 10.03
CA ARG A 215 3.37 1.32 11.07
C ARG A 215 2.14 0.47 10.81
N LEU A 216 2.32 -0.84 10.86
CA LEU A 216 1.26 -1.82 10.75
C LEU A 216 1.18 -2.59 12.07
N ASN A 217 -0.03 -2.77 12.61
CA ASN A 217 -0.30 -3.55 13.84
C ASN A 217 -1.52 -4.42 13.62
#